data_AF-A0A821QVP2-F1
#
_entry.id   AF-A0A821QVP2-F1
#
_cell.length_a   1.000
_cell.length_b   1.000
_cell.length_c   1.000
_cell.angle_alpha   90.00
_cell.angle_beta   90.00
_cell.angle_gamma   90.00
#
_symmetry.space_group_name_H-M   'P 1'
#
loop_
_entity.id
_entity.type
_entity.pdbx_description
1 polymer ?
#
loop_
_entity_poly.entity_id
_entity_poly.type
_entity_poly.pdbx_seq_one_letter_code
_entity_poly.pdbx_strand_id
1 'polypeptide(L)'
;IVIGGWDINRANIGEAMERACVFDYALQEKLKPKLSKLKPLPSIYYPDFIAANQEDRANNLIPKGTKQQDLEHLRNDIRTFKRNNNLEKVIVLWTANTERYTD
;
A
#
# COMPACT_ATOMS: atom_id res chain seq x y z
N ILE A 1 16.86 5.39 2.55
CA ILE A 1 15.90 4.58 1.76
C ILE A 1 14.69 5.48 1.51
N VAL A 2 14.21 5.54 0.27
CA VAL A 2 12.92 6.20 -0.06
C VAL A 2 11.86 5.10 -0.09
N ILE A 3 10.77 5.29 0.63
CA ILE A 3 9.72 4.26 0.80
C ILE A 3 8.43 4.77 0.16
N GLY A 4 7.82 3.91 -0.65
CA GLY A 4 6.48 4.05 -1.20
C GLY A 4 5.84 2.66 -1.31
N GLY A 5 4.58 2.60 -1.71
CA GLY A 5 3.90 1.33 -1.88
C GLY A 5 2.39 1.49 -2.04
N TRP A 6 1.70 0.36 -2.04
CA TRP A 6 0.27 0.24 -2.27
C TRP A 6 -0.42 -0.36 -1.06
N ASP A 7 -1.65 0.04 -0.79
CA ASP A 7 -2.53 -0.61 0.18
C ASP A 7 -3.98 -0.46 -0.31
N ILE A 8 -4.79 -1.48 -0.08
CA ILE A 8 -6.23 -1.45 -0.39
C ILE A 8 -6.99 -0.47 0.52
N ASN A 9 -6.37 0.06 1.57
CA ASN A 9 -6.91 1.06 2.48
C ASN A 9 -6.23 2.43 2.29
N ARG A 10 -7.03 3.51 2.23
CA ARG A 10 -6.54 4.87 1.94
C ARG A 10 -5.98 5.63 3.15
N ALA A 11 -5.93 5.01 4.33
CA ALA A 11 -5.43 5.66 5.54
C ALA A 11 -3.99 6.15 5.32
N ASN A 12 -3.71 7.38 5.75
CA ASN A 12 -2.34 7.88 5.74
C ASN A 12 -1.47 7.11 6.75
N ILE A 13 -0.15 7.19 6.62
CA ILE A 13 0.75 6.38 7.47
C ILE A 13 0.66 6.77 8.95
N GLY A 14 0.25 8.01 9.28
CA GLY A 14 -0.03 8.40 10.66
C GLY A 14 -1.26 7.69 11.24
N GLU A 15 -2.38 7.66 10.51
CA GLU A 15 -3.58 6.90 10.88
C GLU A 15 -3.31 5.40 10.95
N ALA A 16 -2.50 4.88 10.03
CA ALA A 16 -2.10 3.48 10.02
C ALA A 16 -1.24 3.11 11.23
N MET A 17 -0.33 4.00 11.64
CA MET A 17 0.49 3.85 12.84
C MET A 17 -0.36 3.80 14.11
N GLU A 18 -1.33 4.71 14.24
CA GLU A 18 -2.29 4.73 15.36
C GLU A 18 -3.09 3.43 15.41
N ARG A 19 -3.66 3.02 14.26
CA ARG A 19 -4.43 1.77 14.14
C ARG A 19 -3.61 0.52 14.49
N ALA A 20 -2.31 0.54 14.20
CA ALA A 20 -1.44 -0.62 14.41
C ALA A 20 -1.04 -0.81 15.88
N CYS A 21 -1.14 0.22 16.71
CA CYS A 21 -0.82 0.15 18.15
C CYS A 21 0.55 -0.45 18.48
N VAL A 22 1.55 -0.26 17.60
CA VAL A 22 2.90 -0.84 17.79
C VAL A 22 3.84 0.09 18.56
N PHE A 23 3.85 1.38 18.23
CA PHE A 23 4.70 2.35 18.92
C PHE A 23 4.00 2.94 20.15
N ASP A 24 4.79 3.40 21.12
CA ASP A 24 4.27 4.17 22.25
C ASP A 24 3.66 5.50 21.80
N TYR A 25 2.70 6.01 22.58
CA TYR A 25 1.96 7.22 22.24
C TYR A 25 2.87 8.46 22.04
N ALA A 26 3.89 8.62 22.88
CA ALA A 26 4.77 9.78 22.79
C ALA A 26 5.60 9.79 21.49
N LEU A 27 6.02 8.62 21.01
CA LEU A 27 6.66 8.47 19.71
C LEU A 27 5.68 8.72 18.56
N GLN A 28 4.44 8.21 18.66
CA GLN A 28 3.41 8.45 17.66
C GLN A 28 3.17 9.95 17.44
N GLU A 29 2.98 10.72 18.51
CA GLU A 29 2.79 12.18 18.45
C GLU A 29 3.95 12.90 17.75
N LYS A 30 5.19 12.47 17.99
CA LYS A 30 6.38 13.04 17.33
C LYS A 30 6.44 12.74 15.83
N LEU A 31 5.97 11.57 15.41
CA LEU A 31 6.06 11.12 14.02
C LEU A 31 4.87 11.56 13.17
N LYS A 32 3.69 11.73 13.78
CA LYS A 32 2.41 12.03 13.12
C LYS A 32 2.49 13.20 12.10
N PRO A 33 3.11 14.36 12.40
CA PRO A 33 3.19 15.46 11.43
C PRO A 33 3.92 15.11 10.13
N LYS A 34 4.85 14.15 10.17
CA LYS A 34 5.56 13.65 8.99
C LYS A 34 4.79 12.51 8.32
N LEU A 35 4.35 11.52 9.10
CA LEU A 35 3.72 10.31 8.56
C LEU A 35 2.34 10.57 7.96
N SER A 36 1.58 11.54 8.48
CA SER A 36 0.27 11.87 7.91
C SER A 36 0.33 12.51 6.52
N LYS A 37 1.51 12.92 6.06
CA LYS A 37 1.72 13.40 4.69
C LYS A 37 1.92 12.26 3.69
N LEU A 38 2.16 11.05 4.17
CA LEU A 38 2.41 9.88 3.34
C LEU A 38 1.11 9.08 3.19
N LYS A 39 0.74 8.78 1.96
CA LYS A 39 -0.44 7.96 1.64
C LYS A 39 -0.05 6.81 0.71
N PRO A 40 -0.61 5.61 0.93
CA PRO A 40 -0.40 4.49 0.02
C PRO A 40 -1.06 4.77 -1.34
N LEU A 41 -0.46 4.26 -2.41
CA LEU A 41 -1.08 4.22 -3.73
C LEU A 41 -2.27 3.23 -3.72
N PRO A 42 -3.29 3.42 -4.58
CA PRO A 42 -4.38 2.47 -4.75
C PRO A 42 -3.84 1.09 -5.19
N SER A 43 -4.37 0.01 -4.63
CA SER A 43 -3.90 -1.34 -4.92
C SER A 43 -4.92 -2.16 -5.72
N ILE A 44 -4.48 -3.34 -6.16
CA ILE A 44 -5.34 -4.36 -6.76
C ILE A 44 -6.05 -5.12 -5.63
N TYR A 45 -7.34 -5.39 -5.80
CA TYR A 45 -8.11 -6.21 -4.86
C TYR A 45 -8.91 -7.27 -5.59
N TYR A 46 -8.51 -8.53 -5.38
CA TYR A 46 -9.25 -9.71 -5.81
C TYR A 46 -9.81 -10.40 -4.55
N PRO A 47 -11.10 -10.21 -4.22
CA PRO A 47 -11.68 -10.69 -2.96
C PRO A 47 -11.43 -12.17 -2.70
N ASP A 48 -11.48 -12.99 -3.75
CA ASP A 48 -11.36 -14.46 -3.67
C ASP A 48 -9.98 -14.94 -3.19
N PHE A 49 -8.97 -14.06 -3.09
CA PHE A 49 -7.63 -14.42 -2.64
C PHE A 49 -7.38 -14.17 -1.15
N ILE A 50 -8.19 -13.35 -0.48
CA ILE A 50 -8.02 -13.02 0.94
C ILE A 50 -9.31 -13.23 1.74
N ALA A 51 -9.23 -13.13 3.07
CA ALA A 51 -10.39 -13.32 3.92
C ALA A 51 -11.48 -12.26 3.63
N ALA A 52 -12.74 -12.70 3.55
CA ALA A 52 -13.90 -11.85 3.25
C ALA A 52 -14.06 -10.65 4.22
N ASN A 53 -13.55 -10.77 5.45
CA ASN A 53 -13.56 -9.68 6.43
C ASN A 53 -12.66 -8.48 6.07
N GLN A 54 -11.91 -8.53 4.97
CA GLN A 54 -11.14 -7.40 4.45
C GLN A 54 -11.95 -6.50 3.52
N GLU A 55 -13.18 -6.86 3.16
CA GLU A 55 -14.01 -6.09 2.22
C GLU A 55 -14.22 -4.64 2.68
N ASP A 56 -14.62 -4.43 3.94
CA ASP A 56 -14.83 -3.09 4.50
C ASP A 56 -13.55 -2.24 4.55
N ARG A 57 -12.38 -2.89 4.57
CA ARG A 57 -11.08 -2.21 4.57
C ARG A 57 -10.72 -1.68 3.17
N ALA A 58 -11.24 -2.29 2.12
CA ALA A 58 -10.85 -2.09 0.73
C ALA A 58 -11.51 -0.83 0.11
N ASN A 59 -10.93 0.35 0.38
CA ASN A 59 -11.41 1.63 -0.12
C ASN A 59 -10.39 2.42 -0.95
N ASN A 60 -9.28 1.81 -1.36
CA ASN A 60 -8.20 2.43 -2.12
C ASN A 60 -7.78 1.52 -3.27
N LEU A 61 -8.66 1.39 -4.26
CA LEU A 61 -8.55 0.38 -5.30
C LEU A 61 -8.24 1.01 -6.66
N ILE A 62 -7.40 0.33 -7.44
CA ILE A 62 -7.28 0.60 -8.87
C ILE A 62 -8.63 0.24 -9.51
N PRO A 63 -9.16 1.05 -10.45
CA PRO A 63 -10.39 0.74 -11.16
C PRO A 63 -10.33 -0.66 -11.79
N LYS A 64 -11.42 -1.42 -11.68
CA LYS A 64 -11.48 -2.79 -12.21
C LYS A 64 -11.13 -2.82 -13.69
N GLY A 65 -10.18 -3.68 -14.05
CA GLY A 65 -9.78 -3.98 -15.40
C GLY A 65 -9.47 -5.46 -15.59
N THR A 66 -8.82 -5.78 -16.69
CA THR A 66 -8.21 -7.09 -16.91
C THR A 66 -6.93 -7.22 -16.09
N LYS A 67 -6.51 -8.44 -15.74
CA LYS A 67 -5.23 -8.69 -15.05
C LYS A 67 -4.03 -8.10 -15.80
N GLN A 68 -4.10 -8.03 -17.13
CA GLN A 68 -3.08 -7.38 -17.95
C GLN A 68 -3.01 -5.87 -17.74
N GLN A 69 -4.16 -5.20 -17.58
CA GLN A 69 -4.21 -3.77 -17.27
C GLN A 69 -3.67 -3.49 -15.87
N ASP A 70 -4.01 -4.36 -14.90
CA ASP A 70 -3.51 -4.25 -13.53
C ASP A 70 -1.98 -4.42 -13.47
N LEU A 71 -1.43 -5.38 -14.22
CA LEU A 71 0.02 -5.57 -14.37
C LEU A 71 0.70 -4.32 -14.94
N GLU A 72 0.16 -3.75 -16.02
CA GLU A 72 0.75 -2.55 -16.62
C GLU A 72 0.63 -1.33 -15.72
N HIS A 73 -0.44 -1.21 -14.91
CA HIS A 73 -0.57 -0.16 -13.91
C HIS A 73 0.57 -0.23 -12.88
N LEU A 74 0.79 -1.40 -12.26
CA LEU A 74 1.87 -1.59 -11.29
C LEU A 74 3.26 -1.34 -11.89
N ARG A 75 3.50 -1.78 -13.13
CA ARG A 75 4.76 -1.50 -13.84
C ARG A 75 4.95 0.00 -14.06
N ASN A 76 3.88 0.73 -14.39
CA ASN A 76 3.93 2.17 -14.55
C ASN A 76 4.21 2.89 -13.22
N ASP A 77 3.58 2.46 -12.13
CA ASP A 77 3.80 3.03 -10.80
C ASP A 77 5.26 2.87 -10.36
N ILE A 78 5.86 1.68 -10.55
CA ILE A 78 7.27 1.44 -10.23
C ILE A 78 8.19 2.36 -11.04
N ARG A 79 7.95 2.51 -12.36
CA ARG A 79 8.75 3.40 -13.22
C ARG A 79 8.59 4.87 -12.82
N THR A 80 7.38 5.28 -12.47
CA THR A 80 7.05 6.64 -12.04
C THR A 80 7.71 6.94 -10.70
N PHE A 81 7.60 6.04 -9.72
CA PHE A 81 8.27 6.16 -8.42
C PHE A 81 9.79 6.26 -8.58
N LYS A 82 10.38 5.41 -9.42
CA LYS A 82 11.82 5.45 -9.73
C LYS A 82 12.24 6.81 -10.29
N ARG A 83 11.52 7.32 -11.29
CA ARG A 83 11.80 8.59 -11.97
C ARG A 83 11.62 9.78 -11.05
N ASN A 84 10.49 9.86 -10.35
CA ASN A 84 10.15 11.02 -9.50
C ASN A 84 11.10 11.18 -8.30
N ASN A 85 11.78 10.10 -7.90
CA ASN A 85 12.71 10.10 -6.78
C ASN A 85 14.19 9.93 -7.22
N ASN A 86 14.48 9.99 -8.53
CA ASN A 86 15.83 9.80 -9.09
C ASN A 86 16.57 8.56 -8.54
N LEU A 87 15.88 7.42 -8.53
CA LEU A 87 16.42 6.17 -7.96
C LEU A 87 17.14 5.35 -9.02
N GLU A 88 18.29 4.77 -8.66
CA GLU A 88 18.99 3.80 -9.53
C GLU A 88 18.41 2.39 -9.40
N LYS A 89 18.05 2.01 -8.17
CA LYS A 89 17.55 0.68 -7.80
C LYS A 89 16.22 0.79 -7.05
N VAL A 90 15.31 -0.14 -7.33
CA VAL A 90 14.03 -0.31 -6.65
C VAL A 90 13.90 -1.76 -6.23
N ILE A 91 13.46 -2.00 -5.00
CA ILE A 91 13.15 -3.32 -4.46
C ILE A 91 11.67 -3.31 -4.11
N VAL A 92 10.94 -4.35 -4.53
CA VAL A 92 9.53 -4.55 -4.18
C VAL A 92 9.46 -5.71 -3.20
N LEU A 93 8.68 -5.53 -2.13
CA LEU A 93 8.49 -6.53 -1.07
C LEU A 93 7.00 -6.63 -0.76
N TRP A 94 6.48 -7.85 -0.72
CA TRP A 94 5.09 -8.12 -0.34
C TRP A 94 4.96 -8.23 1.19
N THR A 95 4.18 -7.33 1.78
CA THR A 95 3.88 -7.30 3.23
C THR A 95 2.38 -7.02 3.46
N ALA A 96 1.53 -7.46 2.53
CA ALA A 96 0.08 -7.37 2.65
C ALA A 96 -0.50 -8.61 3.34
N ASN A 97 -1.83 -8.73 3.36
CA ASN A 97 -2.52 -9.92 3.89
C ASN A 97 -2.02 -11.20 3.19
N THR A 98 -1.99 -12.30 3.95
CA THR A 98 -1.72 -13.63 3.39
C THR A 98 -2.82 -14.01 2.42
N GLU A 99 -2.42 -14.40 1.21
CA GLU A 99 -3.34 -14.92 0.20
C GLU A 99 -3.45 -16.44 0.33
N ARG A 100 -4.58 -17.00 -0.11
CA ARG A 100 -4.67 -18.46 -0.33
C ARG A 100 -3.69 -18.89 -1.42
N TYR A 101 -3.40 -20.18 -1.48
CA TYR A 101 -2.64 -20.75 -2.59
C TYR A 101 -3.42 -20.61 -3.91
N THR A 102 -2.68 -20.41 -5.00
CA THR A 102 -3.17 -20.67 -6.36
C THR A 102 -3.05 -22.16 -6.66
N ASP A 103 -3.83 -22.64 -7.63
CA ASP A 103 -3.66 -23.98 -8.21
C ASP A 103 -2.29 -24.15 -8.89
#